data_AF-X1M8I4-F1
#
_entry.id   AF-X1M8I4-F1
#
_cell.length_a   1.000
_cell.length_b   1.000
_cell.length_c   1.000
_cell.angle_alpha   90.00
_cell.angle_beta   90.00
_cell.angle_gamma   90.00
#
_symmetry.space_group_name_H-M   'P 1'
#
loop_
_entity.id
_entity.type
_entity.pdbx_description
1 polymer ?
#
loop_
_entity_poly.entity_id
_entity_poly.type
_entity_poly.pdbx_seq_one_letter_code
_entity_poly.pdbx_strand_id
1 'polypeptide(L)' 'MIIFQGSDDKIVHPQVSRQMAKALETRGIPCEYIEYPGETHGFLRKESNI' A
#
# COMPACT_ATOMS: atom_id res chain seq x y z
N MET A 1 -4.91 11.59 0.83
CA MET A 1 -4.68 10.37 1.63
C MET A 1 -3.53 9.60 1.00
N ILE A 2 -2.64 8.99 1.78
CA ILE A 2 -1.51 8.23 1.22
C ILE A 2 -1.61 6.79 1.70
N ILE A 3 -1.47 5.84 0.77
CA ILE A 3 -1.52 4.40 1.02
C ILE A 3 -0.14 3.82 0.74
N PHE A 4 0.45 3.20 1.75
CA PHE A 4 1.70 2.46 1.64
C PHE A 4 1.40 0.97 1.70
N GLN A 5 1.90 0.20 0.74
CA GLN A 5 1.68 -1.26 0.68
C GLN A 5 3.00 -1.98 0.45
N GLY A 6 3.28 -3.03 1.22
CA GLY A 6 4.36 -3.96 0.88
C GLY A 6 3.89 -5.02 -0.12
N SER A 7 4.70 -5.35 -1.13
CA SER A 7 4.34 -6.35 -2.16
C SER A 7 4.23 -7.77 -1.60
N ASP A 8 4.93 -8.05 -0.50
CA ASP A 8 5.02 -9.37 0.13
C ASP A 8 4.17 -9.42 1.41
N ASP A 9 3.27 -8.47 1.59
CA ASP A 9 2.31 -8.48 2.69
C ASP A 9 1.32 -9.65 2.53
N LYS A 10 1.41 -10.58 3.48
CA LYS A 10 0.54 -11.76 3.58
C LYS A 10 -0.64 -11.56 4.53
N ILE A 11 -0.65 -10.49 5.32
CA ILE A 11 -1.74 -10.15 6.25
C ILE A 11 -2.79 -9.33 5.51
N VAL A 12 -2.34 -8.25 4.84
CA VAL A 12 -3.16 -7.43 3.96
C VAL A 12 -2.60 -7.55 2.55
N HIS A 13 -3.19 -8.45 1.77
CA HIS A 13 -2.73 -8.68 0.40
C HIS A 13 -2.72 -7.39 -0.44
N PRO A 14 -1.69 -7.16 -1.28
CA PRO A 14 -1.59 -5.96 -2.12
C PRO A 14 -2.81 -5.69 -3.00
N GLN A 15 -3.50 -6.76 -3.42
CA GLN A 15 -4.73 -6.62 -4.20
C GLN A 15 -5.81 -5.81 -3.46
N VAL A 16 -5.90 -5.93 -2.13
CA VAL A 16 -6.90 -5.21 -1.32
C VAL A 16 -6.59 -3.71 -1.31
N SER A 17 -5.34 -3.33 -1.07
CA SER A 17 -4.95 -1.91 -1.08
C SER A 17 -5.01 -1.29 -2.47
N ARG A 18 -4.70 -2.04 -3.53
CA ARG A 18 -4.91 -1.60 -4.93
C ARG A 18 -6.38 -1.35 -5.23
N GLN A 19 -7.28 -2.24 -4.78
CA GLN A 19 -8.72 -2.04 -4.94
C GLN A 19 -9.21 -0.80 -4.19
N MET A 20 -8.71 -0.57 -2.97
CA MET A 20 -9.03 0.63 -2.19
C MET A 20 -8.55 1.90 -2.89
N ALA A 21 -7.31 1.95 -3.36
CA ALA A 21 -6.77 3.08 -4.13
C ALA A 21 -7.63 3.40 -5.36
N LYS A 22 -8.00 2.37 -6.14
CA LYS A 22 -8.87 2.53 -7.31
C LYS A 22 -10.26 3.05 -6.95
N ALA A 23 -10.83 2.60 -5.84
CA ALA A 23 -12.13 3.06 -5.38
C ALA A 23 -12.12 4.54 -4.97
N LEU A 24 -11.01 5.01 -4.38
CA LEU A 24 -10.82 6.41 -3.99
C LEU A 24 -10.63 7.30 -5.22
N GLU A 25 -9.81 6.86 -6.18
CA GLU A 25 -9.62 7.52 -7.47
C GLU A 25 -10.96 7.65 -8.22
N THR A 26 -11.74 6.57 -8.28
CA THR A 26 -13.08 6.57 -8.92
C THR A 26 -14.05 7.54 -8.25
N ARG A 27 -13.89 7.78 -6.94
CA ARG A 27 -14.70 8.74 -6.17
C ARG A 27 -14.17 10.17 -6.23
N GLY A 28 -13.08 10.42 -6.96
CA GLY A 28 -12.43 11.73 -7.05
C GLY A 28 -11.76 12.18 -5.74
N ILE A 29 -11.47 11.23 -4.84
CA ILE A 29 -10.80 11.53 -3.57
C ILE A 29 -9.29 11.50 -3.82
N PRO A 30 -8.56 12.60 -3.59
CA PRO A 30 -7.11 12.63 -3.81
C PRO A 30 -6.41 11.60 -2.93
N CYS A 31 -5.87 10.56 -3.57
CA CYS A 31 -5.06 9.55 -2.92
C CYS A 31 -3.79 9.25 -3.71
N GLU A 32 -2.73 8.94 -2.97
CA GLU A 32 -1.46 8.47 -3.53
C GLU A 32 -1.21 7.04 -3.05
N TYR A 33 -0.78 6.17 -3.96
CA TYR A 33 -0.51 4.76 -3.67
C TYR A 33 0.95 4.46 -3.96
N ILE A 34 1.67 4.01 -2.94
CA ILE A 34 3.09 3.69 -3.01
C ILE A 34 3.27 2.23 -2.59
N GLU A 35 3.81 1.42 -3.50
CA GLU A 35 4.08 0.01 -3.28
C GLU A 35 5.57 -0.21 -3.07
N TYR A 36 5.94 -0.89 -1.98
CA TYR A 36 7.31 -1.21 -1.61
C TYR A 36 7.62 -2.69 -1.92
N PRO A 37 8.50 -2.96 -2.89
CA PRO A 37 8.81 -4.33 -3.30
C PRO A 37 9.56 -5.10 -2.20
N GLY A 38 9.08 -6.31 -1.91
CA GLY A 38 9.62 -7.23 -0.92
C GLY A 38 9.27 -6.90 0.53
N GLU A 39 8.51 -5.83 0.79
CA GLU A 39 8.07 -5.48 2.15
C GLU A 39 6.86 -6.33 2.56
N THR A 40 6.84 -6.76 3.82
CA THR A 40 5.70 -7.45 4.44
C THR A 40 4.80 -6.47 5.19
N HIS A 41 3.77 -6.98 5.86
CA HIS A 41 3.00 -6.17 6.81
C HIS A 41 3.92 -5.52 7.85
N GLY A 42 3.75 -4.22 8.07
CA GLY A 42 4.50 -3.47 9.08
C GLY A 42 5.91 -3.01 8.68
N PHE A 43 6.33 -3.11 7.42
CA PHE A 43 7.59 -2.54 6.90
C PHE A 43 8.82 -2.94 7.73
N LEU A 44 9.06 -4.25 7.83
CA LEU A 44 10.09 -4.82 8.70
C LEU A 44 11.54 -4.55 8.24
N ARG A 45 11.74 -4.06 7.01
CA ARG A 45 13.08 -3.70 6.56
C ARG A 45 13.50 -2.35 7.11
N LYS A 46 14.73 -2.29 7.62
CA LYS A 46 15.33 -1.07 8.16
C LYS A 46 15.38 0.09 7.17
N GLU A 47 15.40 -0.22 5.87
CA GLU A 47 15.44 0.77 4.78
C GLU A 47 14.10 1.50 4.58
N SER A 48 12.99 0.92 5.05
CA SER A 48 11.63 1.48 4.91
C SER A 48 11.12 2.16 6.18
N ASN A 49 11.94 2.21 7.25
CA ASN A 49 11.62 2.98 8.45
C ASN A 49 11.80 4.48 8.14
N ILE A 50 10.70 5.21 8.11
CA ILE A 50 10.64 6.67 7.98
C ILE A 50 10.63 7.30 9.37
#